data_AF-A0A3N2PB32-F1
#
_entry.id   AF-A0A3N2PB32-F1
#
_cell.length_a   1.000
_cell.length_b   1.000
_cell.length_c   1.000
_cell.angle_alpha   90.00
_cell.angle_beta   90.00
_cell.angle_gamma   90.00
#
_symmetry.space_group_name_H-M   'P 1'
#
loop_
_entity.id
_entity.type
_entity.pdbx_description
1 polymer ?
#
loop_
_entity_poly.entity_id
_entity_poly.type
_entity_poly.pdbx_seq_one_letter_code
_entity_poly.pdbx_strand_id
1 'polypeptide(L)'
;MAGPVPGPRGPAEPAPPSPRIDPHRELELARQAADGADVMIVQAETMAQRPPLFPNLSPLRRALAVYGSCAGVLAVVIWTILSVVEFRAATSTFSKAAAAFGVFSWSCAGLPTIAFFAGYLVLSIWGKPKLASRRPRRFARLGFLICFLAAPLAFMIYYGFAD
;
A
#
# COMPACT_ATOMS: atom_id res chain seq x y z
N MET A 1 0.51 -75.16 32.77
CA MET A 1 0.59 -75.58 31.36
C MET A 1 1.52 -74.63 30.64
N ALA A 2 2.70 -75.12 30.22
CA ALA A 2 3.75 -74.34 29.58
C ALA A 2 3.51 -74.27 28.06
N GLY A 3 3.49 -73.06 27.49
CA GLY A 3 3.52 -72.80 26.05
C GLY A 3 4.95 -72.46 25.57
N PRO A 4 5.29 -72.65 24.28
CA PRO A 4 6.67 -72.78 23.83
C PRO A 4 7.43 -71.45 23.84
N VAL A 5 8.67 -71.52 24.34
CA VAL A 5 9.65 -70.43 24.32
C VAL A 5 10.10 -70.21 22.87
N PRO A 6 10.07 -68.97 22.34
CA PRO A 6 10.64 -68.68 21.02
C PRO A 6 12.16 -68.90 21.08
N GLY A 7 12.66 -69.78 20.20
CA GLY A 7 14.08 -70.12 20.09
C GLY A 7 14.95 -68.92 19.68
N PRO A 8 16.28 -69.02 19.83
CA PRO A 8 17.18 -67.90 19.59
C PRO A 8 17.07 -67.45 18.13
N ARG A 9 16.80 -66.16 17.91
CA ARG A 9 17.01 -65.55 16.59
C ARG A 9 18.51 -65.68 16.31
N GLY A 10 18.87 -66.39 15.24
CA GLY A 10 20.23 -66.37 14.71
C GLY A 10 20.68 -64.92 14.49
N PRO A 11 21.99 -64.63 14.56
CA PRO A 11 22.49 -63.27 14.40
C PRO A 11 21.95 -62.69 13.09
N ALA A 12 21.19 -61.60 13.20
CA ALA A 12 20.80 -60.81 12.05
C ALA A 12 22.07 -60.31 11.36
N GLU A 13 22.13 -60.53 10.04
CA GLU A 13 23.14 -60.04 9.11
C GLU A 13 23.65 -58.64 9.51
N PRO A 14 24.97 -58.39 9.56
CA PRO A 14 25.46 -57.05 9.81
C PRO A 14 24.89 -56.10 8.76
N ALA A 15 24.14 -55.09 9.23
CA ALA A 15 23.70 -53.99 8.39
C ALA A 15 24.91 -53.45 7.62
N PRO A 16 24.77 -53.13 6.30
CA PRO A 16 25.86 -52.56 5.55
C PRO A 16 26.42 -51.36 6.32
N PRO A 17 27.75 -51.24 6.46
CA PRO A 17 28.35 -50.17 7.23
C PRO A 17 27.77 -48.87 6.72
N SER A 18 27.18 -48.09 7.64
CA SER A 18 26.79 -46.72 7.34
C SER A 18 27.98 -46.06 6.65
N PRO A 19 27.78 -45.35 5.52
CA PRO A 19 28.86 -44.65 4.85
C PRO A 19 29.63 -43.90 5.92
N ARG A 20 30.95 -44.03 5.96
CA ARG A 20 31.78 -43.35 6.95
C ARG A 20 31.67 -41.86 6.67
N ILE A 21 30.67 -41.23 7.28
CA ILE A 21 30.38 -39.82 7.15
C ILE A 21 31.57 -39.10 7.76
N ASP A 22 32.27 -38.33 6.93
CA ASP A 22 33.36 -37.49 7.39
C ASP A 22 32.74 -36.28 8.11
N PRO A 23 32.88 -36.19 9.44
CA PRO A 23 32.26 -35.12 10.22
C PRO A 23 32.78 -33.74 9.81
N HIS A 24 34.01 -33.65 9.31
CA HIS A 24 34.57 -32.40 8.83
C HIS A 24 33.87 -31.95 7.54
N ARG A 25 33.65 -32.89 6.62
CA ARG A 25 32.94 -32.64 5.36
C ARG A 25 31.48 -32.24 5.56
N GLU A 26 30.77 -32.90 6.47
CA GLU A 26 29.38 -32.50 6.79
C GLU A 26 29.31 -31.12 7.43
N LEU A 27 30.29 -30.78 8.27
CA LEU A 27 30.35 -29.49 8.92
C LEU A 27 30.71 -28.36 7.93
N GLU A 28 31.54 -28.65 6.92
CA GLU A 28 31.80 -27.75 5.80
C GLU A 28 30.54 -27.53 4.94
N LEU A 29 29.77 -28.58 4.64
CA LEU A 29 28.50 -28.47 3.92
C LEU A 29 27.47 -27.65 4.72
N ALA A 30 27.40 -27.85 6.03
CA ALA A 30 26.53 -27.07 6.92
C ALA A 30 26.93 -25.59 6.94
N ARG A 31 28.23 -25.28 6.96
CA ARG A 31 28.74 -23.89 6.87
C ARG A 31 28.39 -23.26 5.52
N GLN A 32 28.60 -23.96 4.42
CA GLN A 32 28.24 -23.47 3.09
C GLN A 32 26.73 -23.21 2.96
N ALA A 33 25.89 -24.07 3.55
CA ALA A 33 24.45 -23.87 3.59
C ALA A 33 24.05 -22.66 4.44
N ALA A 34 24.73 -22.43 5.58
CA ALA A 34 24.52 -21.27 6.42
C ALA A 34 24.95 -19.96 5.71
N ASP A 35 26.13 -19.94 5.10
CA ASP A 35 26.61 -18.81 4.31
C ASP A 35 25.66 -18.49 3.14
N GLY A 36 25.11 -19.53 2.50
CA GLY A 36 24.08 -19.40 1.47
C GLY A 36 22.78 -18.79 1.99
N ALA A 37 22.35 -19.16 3.20
CA ALA A 37 21.17 -18.57 3.84
C ALA A 37 21.41 -17.10 4.19
N ASP A 38 22.60 -16.73 4.68
CA ASP A 38 22.94 -15.36 5.02
C ASP A 38 22.91 -14.42 3.80
N VAL A 39 23.41 -14.88 2.65
CA VAL A 39 23.31 -14.13 1.39
C VAL A 39 21.85 -13.88 0.99
N MET A 40 20.99 -14.88 1.15
CA MET A 40 19.56 -14.77 0.83
C MET A 40 18.81 -13.87 1.81
N ILE A 41 19.22 -13.86 3.09
CA ILE A 41 18.69 -12.95 4.11
C ILE A 41 19.02 -11.50 3.74
N VAL A 42 20.26 -11.19 3.37
CA VAL A 42 20.67 -9.82 2.96
C VAL A 42 19.91 -9.37 1.71
N GLN A 43 19.68 -10.27 0.74
CA GLN A 43 18.85 -9.98 -0.43
C GLN A 43 17.37 -9.74 -0.07
N ALA A 44 16.82 -10.55 0.84
CA ALA A 44 15.45 -10.39 1.31
C ALA A 44 15.26 -9.07 2.08
N GLU A 45 16.23 -8.69 2.92
CA GLU A 45 16.23 -7.42 3.65
C GLU A 45 16.32 -6.22 2.72
N THR A 46 17.22 -6.25 1.72
CA THR A 46 17.35 -5.16 0.75
C THR A 46 16.11 -4.99 -0.12
N MET A 47 15.40 -6.08 -0.47
CA MET A 47 14.10 -6.01 -1.15
C MET A 47 13.00 -5.49 -0.22
N ALA A 48 12.99 -5.90 1.04
CA ALA A 48 11.96 -5.52 1.99
C ALA A 48 12.09 -4.06 2.49
N GLN A 49 13.27 -3.46 2.37
CA GLN A 49 13.48 -2.04 2.60
C GLN A 49 12.94 -1.15 1.46
N ARG A 50 12.63 -1.70 0.29
CA ARG A 50 12.11 -0.93 -0.86
C ARG A 50 10.58 -0.80 -0.78
N PRO A 51 10.03 0.42 -0.64
CA PRO A 51 8.59 0.63 -0.72
C PRO A 51 8.04 0.31 -2.14
N PRO A 52 6.94 -0.47 -2.25
CA PRO A 52 6.44 -1.00 -3.53
C PRO A 52 5.88 0.08 -4.46
N LEU A 53 5.37 1.19 -3.92
CA LEU A 53 4.81 2.27 -4.75
C LEU A 53 5.92 3.25 -5.18
N PHE A 54 6.39 3.22 -6.43
CA PHE A 54 7.42 4.12 -7.02
C PHE A 54 8.84 4.02 -6.43
N PRO A 55 9.51 2.87 -6.46
CA PRO A 55 10.77 2.58 -5.74
C PRO A 55 11.89 3.63 -5.91
N ASN A 56 11.94 4.34 -7.04
CA ASN A 56 12.99 5.32 -7.37
C ASN A 56 12.66 6.78 -6.96
N LEU A 57 11.43 7.08 -6.56
CA LEU A 57 11.02 8.45 -6.23
C LEU A 57 11.24 8.77 -4.74
N SER A 58 11.61 10.03 -4.46
CA SER A 58 11.67 10.54 -3.09
C SER A 58 10.27 10.46 -2.43
N PRO A 59 10.19 10.23 -1.10
CA PRO A 59 8.92 10.08 -0.39
C PRO A 59 7.99 11.30 -0.56
N LEU A 60 8.56 12.48 -0.77
CA LEU A 60 7.83 13.72 -1.02
C LEU A 60 7.21 13.75 -2.43
N ARG A 61 7.94 13.34 -3.48
CA ARG A 61 7.38 13.26 -4.85
C ARG A 61 6.25 12.23 -4.95
N ARG A 62 6.35 11.11 -4.24
CA ARG A 62 5.28 10.10 -4.20
C ARG A 62 4.01 10.66 -3.57
N ALA A 63 4.14 11.36 -2.44
CA ALA A 63 3.01 12.00 -1.78
C ALA A 63 2.36 13.06 -2.69
N LEU A 64 3.18 13.89 -3.35
CA LEU A 64 2.68 14.88 -4.32
C LEU A 64 1.95 14.23 -5.50
N ALA A 65 2.48 13.15 -6.07
CA ALA A 65 1.84 12.48 -7.19
C ALA A 65 0.47 11.89 -6.81
N VAL A 66 0.37 11.25 -5.64
CA VAL A 66 -0.88 10.63 -5.17
C VAL A 66 -1.91 11.67 -4.74
N TYR A 67 -1.52 12.66 -3.93
CA TYR A 67 -2.45 13.72 -3.54
C TYR A 67 -2.80 14.63 -4.71
N GLY A 68 -1.88 14.88 -5.63
CA GLY A 68 -2.11 15.64 -6.86
C GLY A 68 -3.08 14.94 -7.81
N SER A 69 -2.97 13.62 -8.01
CA SER A 69 -3.93 12.88 -8.82
C SER A 69 -5.31 12.84 -8.17
N CYS A 70 -5.39 12.63 -6.85
CA CYS A 70 -6.65 12.75 -6.10
C CYS A 70 -7.28 14.15 -6.23
N ALA A 71 -6.47 15.20 -6.13
CA ALA A 71 -6.93 16.58 -6.31
C ALA A 71 -7.41 16.86 -7.75
N GLY A 72 -6.75 16.28 -8.76
CA GLY A 72 -7.19 16.35 -10.14
C GLY A 72 -8.55 15.69 -10.35
N VAL A 73 -8.73 14.47 -9.82
CA VAL A 73 -10.03 13.76 -9.87
C VAL A 73 -11.11 14.56 -9.14
N LEU A 74 -10.78 15.11 -7.96
CA LEU A 74 -11.68 15.98 -7.20
C LEU A 74 -12.13 17.20 -8.03
N ALA A 75 -11.20 17.88 -8.72
CA ALA A 75 -11.52 19.02 -9.56
C ALA A 75 -12.49 18.64 -10.70
N VAL A 76 -12.26 17.50 -11.36
CA VAL A 76 -13.15 16.99 -12.43
C VAL A 76 -14.55 16.67 -11.88
N VAL A 77 -14.64 16.08 -10.68
CA VAL A 77 -15.92 15.78 -10.04
C VAL A 77 -16.68 17.06 -9.68
N ILE A 78 -16.00 18.07 -9.13
CA ILE A 78 -16.62 19.39 -8.86
C ILE A 78 -17.12 20.02 -10.16
N TRP A 79 -16.31 19.98 -11.23
CA TRP A 79 -16.66 20.52 -12.54
C TRP A 79 -17.92 19.85 -13.12
N THR A 80 -17.97 18.51 -13.12
CA THR A 80 -19.14 17.76 -13.62
C THR A 80 -20.41 18.00 -12.80
N ILE A 81 -20.31 18.09 -11.47
CA ILE A 81 -21.46 18.42 -10.61
C ILE A 81 -21.99 19.82 -10.94
N LEU A 82 -21.11 20.82 -11.04
CA LEU A 82 -21.51 22.19 -11.37
C LEU A 82 -22.20 22.27 -12.73
N SER A 83 -21.63 21.65 -13.77
CA SER A 83 -22.23 21.63 -15.11
C SER A 83 -23.62 20.97 -15.13
N VAL A 84 -23.80 19.86 -14.40
CA VAL A 84 -25.10 19.20 -14.30
C VAL A 84 -26.11 20.08 -13.56
N VAL A 85 -25.70 20.75 -12.49
CA VAL A 85 -26.57 21.64 -11.71
C VAL A 85 -27.04 22.82 -12.53
N GLU A 86 -26.14 23.47 -13.28
CA GLU A 86 -26.50 24.58 -14.17
C GLU A 86 -27.47 24.15 -15.28
N PHE A 87 -27.21 23.01 -15.92
CA PHE A 87 -28.10 22.46 -16.95
C PHE A 87 -29.50 22.13 -16.39
N ARG A 88 -29.58 21.61 -15.17
CA ARG A 88 -30.84 21.31 -14.48
C ARG A 88 -31.56 22.55 -13.97
N ALA A 89 -30.82 23.59 -13.57
CA ALA A 89 -31.38 24.88 -13.16
C ALA A 89 -31.98 25.66 -14.34
N ALA A 90 -31.52 25.40 -15.57
CA ALA A 90 -32.13 25.94 -16.79
C ALA A 90 -33.46 25.25 -17.16
N THR A 91 -33.69 24.01 -16.71
CA THR A 91 -34.84 23.18 -17.11
C THR A 91 -35.89 22.96 -16.02
N SER A 92 -35.65 23.36 -14.76
CA SER A 92 -36.56 23.06 -13.64
C SER A 92 -36.81 24.25 -12.70
N THR A 93 -38.01 24.30 -12.12
CA THR A 93 -38.44 25.20 -11.01
C THR A 93 -37.91 24.73 -9.64
N PHE A 94 -36.75 24.08 -9.60
CA PHE A 94 -36.14 23.68 -8.34
C PHE A 94 -35.65 24.93 -7.59
N SER A 95 -35.75 24.92 -6.25
CA SER A 95 -35.21 26.01 -5.42
C SER A 95 -33.70 26.15 -5.66
N LYS A 96 -33.32 27.11 -6.51
CA LYS A 96 -31.92 27.38 -6.88
C LYS A 96 -31.04 27.59 -5.65
N ALA A 97 -31.58 28.21 -4.60
CA ALA A 97 -30.88 28.45 -3.35
C ALA A 97 -30.53 27.15 -2.62
N ALA A 98 -31.48 26.22 -2.43
CA ALA A 98 -31.22 24.98 -1.70
C ALA A 98 -30.22 24.07 -2.43
N ALA A 99 -30.32 23.98 -3.77
CA ALA A 99 -29.37 23.23 -4.59
C ALA A 99 -27.97 23.87 -4.55
N ALA A 100 -27.86 25.20 -4.66
CA ALA A 100 -26.59 25.90 -4.58
C ALA A 100 -25.90 25.72 -3.21
N PHE A 101 -26.64 25.83 -2.11
CA PHE A 101 -26.10 25.61 -0.76
C PHE A 101 -25.65 24.16 -0.54
N GLY A 102 -26.41 23.18 -1.03
CA GLY A 102 -26.02 21.77 -0.98
C GLY A 102 -24.76 21.48 -1.78
N VAL A 103 -24.67 21.99 -3.02
CA VAL A 103 -23.51 21.81 -3.89
C VAL A 103 -22.27 22.49 -3.31
N PHE A 104 -22.42 23.71 -2.79
CA PHE A 104 -21.33 24.45 -2.17
C PHE A 104 -20.80 23.75 -0.91
N SER A 105 -21.69 23.37 0.01
CA SER A 105 -21.29 22.67 1.24
C SER A 105 -20.63 21.31 0.95
N TRP A 106 -21.15 20.54 -0.02
CA TRP A 106 -20.58 19.27 -0.44
C TRP A 106 -19.21 19.43 -1.14
N SER A 107 -19.05 20.48 -1.94
CA SER A 107 -17.79 20.78 -2.64
C SER A 107 -16.70 21.31 -1.72
N CYS A 108 -17.06 22.08 -0.68
CA CYS A 108 -16.10 22.64 0.27
C CYS A 108 -15.72 21.68 1.40
N ALA A 109 -16.60 20.77 1.81
CA ALA A 109 -16.35 19.89 2.95
C ALA A 109 -16.38 18.41 2.60
N GLY A 110 -17.40 17.92 1.87
CA GLY A 110 -17.58 16.49 1.61
C GLY A 110 -16.51 15.90 0.69
N LEU A 111 -16.44 16.41 -0.54
CA LEU A 111 -15.56 15.89 -1.58
C LEU A 111 -14.06 16.01 -1.26
N PRO A 112 -13.55 17.12 -0.69
CA PRO A 112 -12.14 17.24 -0.32
C PRO A 112 -11.74 16.25 0.76
N THR A 113 -12.65 15.96 1.69
CA THR A 113 -12.43 15.00 2.77
C THR A 113 -12.32 13.58 2.22
N ILE A 114 -13.20 13.19 1.29
CA ILE A 114 -13.15 11.88 0.62
C ILE A 114 -11.85 11.72 -0.18
N ALA A 115 -11.47 12.73 -0.98
CA ALA A 115 -10.23 12.72 -1.76
C ALA A 115 -8.99 12.63 -0.85
N PHE A 116 -9.00 13.34 0.28
CA PHE A 116 -7.95 13.27 1.29
C PHE A 116 -7.82 11.86 1.88
N PHE A 117 -8.93 11.26 2.32
CA PHE A 117 -8.92 9.92 2.91
C PHE A 117 -8.50 8.85 1.90
N ALA A 118 -8.94 8.95 0.65
CA ALA A 118 -8.52 8.05 -0.42
C ALA A 118 -7.00 8.12 -0.64
N GLY A 119 -6.44 9.32 -0.82
CA GLY A 119 -4.99 9.52 -0.96
C GLY A 119 -4.20 9.06 0.27
N TYR A 120 -4.74 9.30 1.47
CA TYR A 120 -4.14 8.85 2.74
C TYR A 120 -4.13 7.32 2.86
N LEU A 121 -5.22 6.63 2.47
CA LEU A 121 -5.32 5.17 2.47
C LEU A 121 -4.33 4.55 1.47
N VAL A 122 -4.26 5.09 0.25
CA VAL A 122 -3.30 4.64 -0.79
C VAL A 122 -1.86 4.72 -0.25
N LEU A 123 -1.48 5.84 0.36
CA LEU A 123 -0.15 6.01 0.96
C LEU A 123 0.05 5.14 2.21
N SER A 124 -0.99 4.89 3.01
CA SER A 124 -0.90 4.05 4.21
C SER A 124 -0.74 2.57 3.88
N ILE A 125 -1.39 2.10 2.83
CA ILE A 125 -1.36 0.69 2.40
C ILE A 125 -0.11 0.42 1.56
N TRP A 126 0.27 1.32 0.66
CA TRP A 126 1.34 1.07 -0.32
C TRP A 126 2.65 1.85 -0.06
N GLY A 127 2.65 2.83 0.85
CA GLY A 127 3.82 3.68 1.15
C GLY A 127 4.66 3.21 2.34
N LYS A 128 4.27 2.17 3.07
CA LYS A 128 5.02 1.64 4.21
C LYS A 128 6.05 0.61 3.75
N PRO A 129 7.35 0.75 4.10
CA PRO A 129 8.31 -0.33 3.95
C PRO A 129 7.97 -1.45 4.94
N LYS A 130 7.97 -2.71 4.49
CA LYS A 130 7.59 -3.85 5.34
C LYS A 130 8.48 -4.04 6.57
N LEU A 131 9.69 -3.48 6.59
CA LEU A 131 10.67 -3.61 7.68
C LEU A 131 11.16 -2.29 8.32
N ALA A 132 10.62 -1.12 7.96
CA ALA A 132 11.16 0.14 8.52
C ALA A 132 10.61 0.46 9.93
N SER A 133 11.47 0.31 10.93
CA SER A 133 11.29 0.78 12.33
C SER A 133 11.23 2.31 12.47
N ARG A 134 11.45 3.06 11.38
CA ARG A 134 11.45 4.53 11.39
C ARG A 134 10.03 5.03 11.14
N ARG A 135 9.48 5.78 12.10
CA ARG A 135 8.13 6.40 12.01
C ARG A 135 7.95 7.00 10.61
N PRO A 136 6.97 6.52 9.80
CA PRO A 136 6.76 7.05 8.47
C PRO A 136 6.48 8.54 8.58
N ARG A 137 7.19 9.37 7.80
CA ARG A 137 6.92 10.81 7.72
C ARG A 137 5.47 10.97 7.26
N ARG A 138 4.59 11.32 8.18
CA ARG A 138 3.16 11.50 7.92
C ARG A 138 2.98 12.82 7.18
N PHE A 139 2.94 12.78 5.84
CA PHE A 139 2.61 13.94 5.00
C PHE A 139 1.10 14.25 4.98
N ALA A 140 0.36 13.90 6.05
CA ALA A 140 -1.07 14.13 6.17
C ALA A 140 -1.44 15.62 6.07
N ARG A 141 -0.62 16.50 6.65
CA ARG A 141 -0.80 17.96 6.54
C ARG A 141 -0.73 18.44 5.08
N LEU A 142 0.16 17.83 4.29
CA LEU A 142 0.39 18.19 2.90
C LEU A 142 -0.75 17.71 2.00
N GLY A 143 -1.28 16.51 2.24
CA GLY A 143 -2.48 16.02 1.58
C GLY A 143 -3.71 16.86 1.92
N PHE A 144 -3.89 17.23 3.19
CA PHE A 144 -4.98 18.11 3.62
C PHE A 144 -4.92 19.45 2.87
N LEU A 145 -3.75 20.08 2.83
CA LEU A 145 -3.54 21.32 2.09
C LEU A 145 -3.87 21.17 0.60
N ILE A 146 -3.38 20.13 -0.07
CA ILE A 146 -3.64 19.92 -1.50
C ILE A 146 -5.13 19.72 -1.79
N CYS A 147 -5.80 18.84 -1.04
CA CYS A 147 -7.21 18.53 -1.30
C CYS A 147 -8.13 19.70 -0.94
N PHE A 148 -7.88 20.41 0.17
CA PHE A 148 -8.69 21.56 0.57
C PHE A 148 -8.39 22.82 -0.24
N LEU A 149 -7.19 22.98 -0.81
CA LEU A 149 -6.87 24.10 -1.69
C LEU A 149 -7.36 23.85 -3.13
N ALA A 150 -7.39 22.59 -3.57
CA ALA A 150 -7.91 22.23 -4.89
C ALA A 150 -9.39 22.55 -5.07
N ALA A 151 -10.21 22.42 -4.01
CA ALA A 151 -11.64 22.70 -4.07
C ALA A 151 -11.99 24.17 -4.39
N PRO A 152 -11.48 25.19 -3.65
CA PRO A 152 -11.72 26.58 -3.99
C PRO A 152 -11.06 26.96 -5.32
N LEU A 153 -9.88 26.41 -5.66
CA LEU A 153 -9.27 26.62 -6.97
C LEU A 153 -10.15 26.11 -8.11
N ALA A 154 -10.69 24.89 -8.00
CA ALA A 154 -11.58 24.33 -9.01
C ALA A 154 -12.86 25.18 -9.18
N PHE A 155 -13.39 25.72 -8.08
CA PHE A 155 -14.52 26.65 -8.12
C PHE A 155 -14.15 27.95 -8.84
N MET A 156 -13.05 28.61 -8.46
CA MET A 156 -12.59 29.85 -9.08
C MET A 156 -12.29 29.67 -10.57
N ILE A 157 -11.69 28.53 -10.95
CA ILE A 157 -11.44 28.17 -12.35
C ILE A 157 -12.76 27.97 -13.08
N TYR A 158 -13.73 27.23 -12.52
CA TYR A 158 -15.03 27.02 -13.15
C TYR A 158 -15.69 28.35 -13.50
N TYR A 159 -15.86 29.25 -12.53
CA TYR A 159 -16.53 30.53 -12.76
C TYR A 159 -15.71 31.48 -13.62
N GLY A 160 -14.38 31.49 -13.48
CA GLY A 160 -13.51 32.30 -14.34
C GLY A 160 -13.43 31.83 -15.81
N PHE A 161 -13.85 30.60 -16.11
CA PHE A 161 -14.00 30.08 -17.48
C PHE A 161 -15.46 30.09 -17.98
N ALA A 162 -16.44 30.22 -17.09
CA ALA A 162 -17.85 30.21 -17.41
C ALA A 162 -18.44 31.62 -17.68
N ASP A 163 -17.71 32.68 -17.33
CA ASP A 163 -17.95 34.07 -17.76
C ASP A 163 -17.41 34.32 -19.18
#